data_AF-A0A418GIZ8-F1
#
_entry.id   AF-A0A418GIZ8-F1
#
_cell.length_a   1.000
_cell.length_b   1.000
_cell.length_c   1.000
_cell.angle_alpha   90.00
_cell.angle_beta   90.00
_cell.angle_gamma   90.00
#
_symmetry.space_group_name_H-M   'P 1'
#
loop_
_entity.id
_entity.type
_entity.pdbx_description
1 polymer ?
#
loop_
_entity_poly.entity_id
_entity_poly.type
_entity_poly.pdbx_seq_one_letter_code
_entity_poly.pdbx_strand_id
1 'polypeptide(L)' 'DMVLEGELHVRHEGETMIAKAGVVMFIPKGSSIEFGTTSSVKFLYVAWPANWQSL' A
#
# COMPACT_ATOMS: atom_id res chain seq x y z
N ASP A 1 -3.72 -1.15 -4.10
CA ASP A 1 -3.23 0.23 -4.20
C ASP A 1 -2.66 0.52 -5.57
N MET A 2 -3.01 1.65 -6.16
CA MET A 2 -2.48 2.13 -7.43
C MET A 2 -1.73 3.44 -7.19
N VAL A 3 -0.43 3.44 -7.46
CA VAL A 3 0.41 4.63 -7.24
C VAL A 3 0.25 5.61 -8.40
N LEU A 4 -0.10 6.85 -8.08
CA LEU A 4 -0.32 7.93 -9.04
C LEU A 4 0.92 8.81 -9.17
N GLU A 5 1.55 9.15 -8.05
CA GLU A 5 2.75 10.00 -7.98
C GLU A 5 3.69 9.47 -6.89
N GLY A 6 5.00 9.60 -7.08
CA GLY A 6 6.02 9.20 -6.10
C GLY A 6 6.23 7.69 -5.97
N GLU A 7 6.57 7.24 -4.75
CA GLU A 7 6.82 5.83 -4.44
C GLU A 7 6.21 5.39 -3.10
N LEU A 8 5.46 4.29 -3.14
CA LEU A 8 4.88 3.64 -1.97
C LEU A 8 5.80 2.51 -1.51
N HIS A 9 6.20 2.55 -0.24
CA HIS A 9 6.92 1.47 0.42
C HIS A 9 5.95 0.72 1.32
N VAL A 10 5.84 -0.59 1.14
CA VAL A 10 5.06 -1.47 2.02
C VAL A 10 6.02 -2.50 2.61
N ARG A 11 6.21 -2.42 3.93
CA ARG A 11 7.03 -3.39 4.66
C ARG A 11 6.15 -4.52 5.20
N HIS A 12 6.53 -5.76 4.94
CA HIS A 12 5.86 -6.97 5.41
C HIS A 12 6.92 -8.04 5.71
N GLU A 13 6.87 -8.65 6.90
CA GLU A 13 7.79 -9.74 7.29
C GLU A 13 9.29 -9.42 7.13
N GLY A 14 9.68 -8.15 7.30
CA GLY A 14 11.06 -7.69 7.18
C GLY A 14 11.48 -7.32 5.75
N GLU A 15 10.65 -7.60 4.75
CA GLU A 15 10.89 -7.20 3.37
C GLU A 15 10.12 -5.92 3.01
N THR A 16 10.72 -5.08 2.16
CA THR A 16 10.09 -3.85 1.66
C THR A 16 9.81 -3.96 0.18
N MET A 17 8.53 -3.92 -0.17
CA MET A 17 8.06 -3.82 -1.55
C MET A 17 7.91 -2.34 -1.93
N ILE A 18 8.42 -1.97 -3.11
CA ILE A 18 8.37 -0.58 -3.59
C ILE A 18 7.54 -0.51 -4.88
N ALA A 19 6.44 0.24 -4.84
CA ALA A 19 5.64 0.56 -6.02
C ALA A 19 5.84 2.02 -6.42
N LYS A 20 6.22 2.25 -7.68
CA LYS A 20 6.34 3.59 -8.29
C LYS A 20 5.07 3.96 -9.04
N ALA A 21 4.94 5.23 -9.43
CA ALA A 21 3.83 5.70 -10.25
C ALA A 21 3.52 4.76 -11.45
N GLY A 22 2.24 4.42 -11.60
CA GLY A 22 1.74 3.47 -12.60
C GLY A 22 1.72 1.99 -12.15
N VAL A 23 2.32 1.66 -11.01
CA VAL A 23 2.32 0.29 -10.46
C VAL A 23 1.09 0.07 -9.57
N VAL A 24 0.54 -1.14 -9.68
CA VAL A 24 -0.52 -1.64 -8.79
C VAL A 24 0.09 -2.63 -7.80
N MET A 25 -0.27 -2.50 -6.53
CA MET A 25 0.08 -3.41 -5.44
C MET A 25 -1.19 -4.01 -4.85
N PHE A 26 -1.18 -5.32 -4.58
CA PHE A 26 -2.25 -6.00 -3.85
C PHE A 26 -1.75 -6.39 -2.46
N ILE A 27 -2.52 -6.05 -1.43
CA ILE A 27 -2.22 -6.36 -0.02
C ILE A 27 -3.29 -7.34 0.48
N PRO A 28 -2.95 -8.60 0.77
CA PRO A 28 -3.90 -9.57 1.28
C PRO A 28 -4.50 -9.18 2.64
N LYS A 29 -5.76 -9.57 2.89
CA LYS A 29 -6.38 -9.43 4.21
C LYS A 29 -5.56 -10.19 5.26
N GLY A 30 -5.31 -9.54 6.40
CA GLY A 30 -4.57 -10.13 7.52
C GLY A 30 -3.06 -9.92 7.44
N SER A 31 -2.53 -9.31 6.37
CA SER A 31 -1.14 -8.89 6.33
C SER A 31 -0.87 -7.80 7.38
N SER A 32 0.05 -8.08 8.31
CA SER A 32 0.62 -7.04 9.18
C SER A 32 1.67 -6.27 8.37
N ILE A 33 1.44 -4.98 8.18
CA ILE A 33 2.24 -4.14 7.30
C ILE A 33 2.57 -2.79 7.93
N GLU A 34 3.59 -2.15 7.39
CA GLU A 34 3.85 -0.73 7.59
C GLU A 34 3.80 -0.01 6.24
N PHE A 35 2.98 1.04 6.17
CA PHE A 35 2.98 1.96 5.04
C PHE A 35 4.04 3.04 5.24
N GLY A 36 4.81 3.33 4.20
CA GLY A 36 5.79 4.39 4.24
C GLY A 36 6.18 4.91 2.87
N THR A 37 7.08 5.88 2.88
CA THR A 37 7.78 6.41 1.71
C THR A 37 9.05 7.08 2.20
N THR A 38 10.09 7.13 1.37
CA THR A 38 11.30 7.91 1.66
C THR A 38 11.17 9.39 1.26
N SER A 39 10.08 9.73 0.57
CA SER A 39 9.82 11.08 0.06
C SER A 39 8.32 11.44 0.18
N SER A 40 7.61 11.52 -0.94
CA SER A 40 6.17 11.73 -1.00
C SER A 40 5.52 10.70 -1.91
N VAL A 41 4.25 10.41 -1.65
CA VAL A 41 3.47 9.47 -2.46
C VAL A 41 2.01 9.88 -2.48
N LYS A 42 1.38 9.69 -3.64
CA LYS A 42 -0.06 9.80 -3.82
C LYS A 42 -0.56 8.54 -4.51
N PHE A 43 -1.53 7.87 -3.92
CA PHE A 43 -2.03 6.61 -4.41
C PHE A 43 -3.53 6.47 -4.13
N LEU A 44 -4.19 5.69 -4.97
CA LEU A 44 -5.57 5.24 -4.74
C LEU A 44 -5.53 3.91 -3.98
N TYR A 45 -6.31 3.79 -2.92
CA TYR A 45 -6.53 2.53 -2.24
C TYR A 45 -7.99 2.09 -2.41
N VAL A 46 -8.21 0.78 -2.53
CA VAL A 46 -9.52 0.16 -2.58
C VAL A 46 -9.46 -1.02 -1.62
N ALA A 47 -10.35 -1.02 -0.64
CA ALA A 47 -10.44 -2.07 0.37
C ALA A 47 -11.80 -2.76 0.29
N TRP A 48 -11.82 -4.06 0.59
CA TRP A 48 -13.05 -4.83 0.74
C TRP A 48 -12.99 -5.67 2.03
N PRO A 49 -14.07 -5.72 2.82
CA PRO A 49 -15.33 -4.99 2.62
C PRO A 49 -15.19 -3.49 2.92
N ALA A 50 -16.16 -2.69 2.46
CA ALA A 50 -16.09 -1.23 2.56
C ALA A 50 -16.05 -0.72 4.01
N ASN A 51 -16.63 -1.47 4.95
CA ASN A 51 -16.60 -1.20 6.39
C ASN A 51 -15.34 -1.74 7.09
N TRP A 52 -14.22 -1.85 6.38
CA TRP A 52 -12.98 -2.47 6.85
C TRP A 52 -12.45 -1.89 8.18
N GLN A 53 -12.72 -0.62 8.48
CA GLN A 53 -12.31 0.00 9.76
C GLN A 53 -13.06 -0.57 10.97
N SER A 54 -14.21 -1.21 10.75
CA SER A 54 -15.02 -1.82 11.80
C SER A 54 -14.79 -3.33 11.94
N LEU A 55 -13.85 -3.90 11.19
CA LEU A 55 -13.43 -5.30 11.27
C LEU A 55 -12.12 -5.44 12.05
#